data_AF-A0A4S4B8C9-F1
#
_entry.id   AF-A0A4S4B8C9-F1
#
_cell.length_a   1.000
_cell.length_b   1.000
_cell.length_c   1.000
_cell.angle_alpha   90.00
_cell.angle_beta   90.00
_cell.angle_gamma   90.00
#
_symmetry.space_group_name_H-M   'P 1'
#
loop_
_entity.id
_entity.type
_entity.pdbx_description
1 polymer ?
#
loop_
_entity_poly.entity_id
_entity_poly.type
_entity_poly.pdbx_seq_one_letter_code
_entity_poly.pdbx_strand_id
1 'polypeptide(L)'
;MNRTRSFLALSLAWALSLPLASAAAPQAADPWPSSAVLTRLFSLPSGRADGQRLIQDLRLTPAQTAELRRLARSEAAYAQAGRQVFGRDEATALNAKIARLSAEKDRKVRLSLAGKYTDFRGWVKTWWSAQVGAAR
;
A
#
# COMPACT_ATOMS: atom_id res chain seq x y z
N MET A 1 -60.81 -40.15 33.34
CA MET A 1 -59.83 -41.25 33.53
C MET A 1 -58.68 -40.98 32.59
N ASN A 2 -57.52 -40.55 33.10
CA ASN A 2 -56.35 -41.41 33.39
C ASN A 2 -55.82 -42.10 32.10
N ARG A 3 -54.56 -42.03 31.65
CA ARG A 3 -53.24 -41.67 32.20
C ARG A 3 -52.31 -41.56 30.97
N THR A 4 -51.46 -40.54 30.84
CA THR A 4 -50.02 -40.53 31.20
C THR A 4 -49.16 -41.63 30.56
N ARG A 5 -48.03 -41.20 29.96
CA ARG A 5 -46.70 -41.84 29.71
C ARG A 5 -46.30 -41.67 28.24
N SER A 6 -45.12 -41.19 27.85
CA SER A 6 -43.81 -41.22 28.50
C SER A 6 -42.78 -40.39 27.72
N PHE A 7 -41.93 -39.70 28.49
CA PHE A 7 -40.48 -39.40 28.33
C PHE A 7 -39.92 -38.90 26.97
N LEU A 8 -39.42 -37.65 26.92
CA LEU A 8 -38.05 -37.20 27.28
C LEU A 8 -36.95 -37.68 26.32
N ALA A 9 -36.48 -36.76 25.49
CA ALA A 9 -35.08 -36.71 25.07
C ALA A 9 -34.65 -35.24 24.98
N LEU A 10 -34.07 -34.79 26.08
CA LEU A 10 -33.30 -33.56 26.24
C LEU A 10 -32.23 -33.49 25.14
N SER A 11 -32.29 -32.49 24.25
CA SER A 11 -31.17 -32.16 23.36
C SER A 11 -30.47 -30.94 23.93
N LEU A 12 -29.38 -31.20 24.65
CA LEU A 12 -28.51 -30.21 25.26
C LEU A 12 -27.74 -29.47 24.14
N ALA A 13 -28.21 -28.30 23.74
CA ALA A 13 -27.52 -27.45 22.77
C ALA A 13 -26.30 -26.78 23.45
N TRP A 14 -25.13 -27.37 23.26
CA TRP A 14 -23.85 -26.79 23.63
C TRP A 14 -23.53 -25.63 22.67
N ALA A 15 -23.89 -24.41 23.06
CA ALA A 15 -23.46 -23.20 22.37
C ALA A 15 -22.01 -22.90 22.75
N LEU A 16 -21.08 -23.39 21.93
CA LEU A 16 -19.69 -22.93 21.92
C LEU A 16 -19.65 -21.48 21.40
N SER A 17 -19.72 -20.53 22.33
CA SER A 17 -19.41 -19.13 22.08
C SER A 17 -17.91 -18.99 21.82
N LEU A 18 -17.50 -19.21 20.58
CA LEU A 18 -16.16 -18.90 20.11
C LEU A 18 -15.98 -17.37 20.13
N PRO A 19 -14.99 -16.82 20.87
CA PRO A 19 -14.64 -15.43 20.72
C PRO A 19 -14.10 -15.23 19.30
N LEU A 20 -14.81 -14.46 18.48
CA LEU A 20 -14.30 -13.87 17.26
C LEU A 20 -13.15 -12.94 17.65
N ALA A 21 -11.95 -13.50 17.79
CA ALA A 21 -10.71 -12.74 17.80
C ALA A 21 -10.66 -12.02 16.46
N SER A 22 -10.97 -10.72 16.49
CA SER A 22 -10.85 -9.84 15.34
C SER A 22 -9.37 -9.84 14.94
N ALA A 23 -9.01 -10.68 13.98
CA ALA A 23 -7.67 -10.73 13.43
C ALA A 23 -7.40 -9.37 12.80
N ALA A 24 -6.63 -8.54 13.49
CA ALA A 24 -6.13 -7.29 12.94
C ALA A 24 -5.40 -7.64 11.64
N ALA A 25 -5.98 -7.25 10.51
CA ALA A 25 -5.37 -7.49 9.21
C ALA A 25 -3.95 -6.91 9.25
N PRO A 26 -2.93 -7.64 8.79
CA PRO A 26 -1.57 -7.14 8.77
C PRO A 26 -1.56 -5.81 8.04
N GLN A 27 -1.23 -4.72 8.75
CA GLN A 27 -1.09 -3.41 8.14
C GLN A 27 -0.04 -3.54 7.03
N ALA A 28 -0.45 -3.27 5.79
CA ALA A 28 0.47 -3.32 4.67
C ALA A 28 1.64 -2.37 4.97
N ALA A 29 2.86 -2.89 4.82
CA ALA A 29 4.06 -2.09 5.00
C ALA A 29 3.98 -0.83 4.13
N ASP A 30 4.38 0.32 4.68
CA ASP A 30 4.40 1.58 3.95
C ASP A 30 5.23 1.40 2.67
N PRO A 31 4.63 1.55 1.47
CA PRO A 31 5.32 1.28 0.22
C PRO A 31 6.27 2.40 -0.17
N TRP A 32 6.13 3.58 0.43
CA TRP A 32 6.79 4.79 -0.04
C TRP A 32 8.33 4.75 -0.04
N PRO A 33 9.03 4.19 0.98
CA PRO A 33 10.49 4.17 1.00
C PRO A 33 11.12 3.13 0.06
N SER A 34 10.38 2.11 -0.40
CA SER A 34 10.98 0.97 -1.10
C SER A 34 10.37 0.69 -2.48
N SER A 35 9.14 1.15 -2.73
CA SER A 35 8.41 0.83 -3.94
C SER A 35 8.41 1.99 -4.94
N ALA A 36 8.36 1.63 -6.22
CA ALA A 36 8.26 2.55 -7.35
C ALA A 36 6.83 3.12 -7.51
N VAL A 37 6.30 3.75 -6.46
CA VAL A 37 4.91 4.21 -6.35
C VAL A 37 4.57 5.24 -7.42
N LEU A 38 5.44 6.22 -7.64
CA LEU A 38 5.18 7.29 -8.62
C LEU A 38 5.21 6.74 -10.04
N THR A 39 6.11 5.80 -10.31
CA THR A 39 6.19 5.08 -11.59
C THR A 39 4.88 4.36 -11.87
N ARG A 40 4.34 3.62 -10.88
CA ARG A 40 3.05 2.93 -11.03
C ARG A 40 1.92 3.91 -11.31
N LEU A 41 1.77 4.97 -10.52
CA LEU A 41 0.66 5.92 -10.63
C LEU A 41 0.72 6.80 -11.89
N PHE A 42 1.91 7.18 -12.34
CA PHE A 42 2.06 8.23 -13.35
C PHE A 42 2.76 7.81 -14.64
N SER A 43 3.46 6.67 -14.66
CA SER A 43 4.18 6.20 -15.85
C SER A 43 3.56 4.95 -16.48
N LEU A 44 2.94 4.08 -15.70
CA LEU A 44 2.30 2.88 -16.22
C LEU A 44 0.85 3.15 -16.67
N PRO A 45 0.37 2.55 -17.77
CA PRO A 45 -1.03 2.67 -18.19
C PRO A 45 -2.02 2.23 -17.12
N SER A 46 -1.70 1.16 -16.38
CA SER A 46 -2.56 0.59 -15.32
C SER A 46 -2.80 1.53 -14.15
N GLY A 47 -1.86 2.43 -13.83
CA GLY A 47 -2.02 3.38 -12.73
C GLY A 47 -2.63 4.72 -13.13
N ARG A 48 -2.96 4.95 -14.42
CA ARG A 48 -3.46 6.26 -14.88
C ARG A 48 -4.72 6.70 -14.13
N ALA A 49 -5.67 5.80 -13.90
CA ALA A 49 -6.90 6.12 -13.19
C ALA A 49 -6.62 6.49 -11.72
N ASP A 50 -5.77 5.72 -11.05
CA ASP A 50 -5.36 5.99 -9.67
C ASP A 50 -4.57 7.29 -9.53
N GLY A 51 -3.67 7.57 -10.48
CA GLY A 51 -2.94 8.84 -10.55
C GLY A 51 -3.86 10.04 -10.74
N GLN A 52 -4.95 9.90 -11.51
CA GLN A 52 -5.97 10.95 -11.63
C GLN A 52 -6.78 11.11 -10.35
N ARG A 53 -7.16 10.01 -9.70
CA ARG A 53 -7.86 10.04 -8.41
C ARG A 53 -7.02 10.76 -7.36
N LEU A 54 -5.72 10.45 -7.25
CA LEU A 54 -4.80 11.15 -6.37
C LEU A 54 -4.78 12.67 -6.62
N ILE A 55 -4.72 13.09 -7.89
CA ILE A 55 -4.72 14.51 -8.26
C ILE A 55 -6.01 15.19 -7.80
N GLN A 56 -7.15 14.53 -7.97
CA GLN A 56 -8.47 15.05 -7.58
C GLN A 56 -8.63 15.11 -6.06
N ASP A 57 -8.36 14.02 -5.36
CA ASP A 57 -8.54 13.89 -3.91
C ASP A 57 -7.69 14.91 -3.14
N LEU A 58 -6.43 15.10 -3.56
CA LEU A 58 -5.52 16.06 -2.93
C LEU A 58 -5.54 17.45 -3.58
N ARG A 59 -6.40 17.64 -4.58
CA ARG A 59 -6.53 18.87 -5.36
C ARG A 59 -5.16 19.38 -5.84
N LEU A 60 -4.33 18.49 -6.37
CA LEU A 60 -2.96 18.84 -6.76
C LEU A 60 -2.97 19.88 -7.87
N THR A 61 -2.11 20.88 -7.76
CA THR A 61 -2.00 21.89 -8.82
C THR A 61 -1.35 21.28 -10.07
N PRO A 62 -1.48 21.91 -11.26
CA PRO A 62 -0.77 21.48 -12.45
C PRO A 62 0.75 21.40 -12.24
N ALA A 63 1.33 22.35 -11.50
CA ALA A 63 2.75 22.37 -11.16
C ALA A 63 3.14 21.17 -10.25
N GLN A 64 2.37 20.91 -9.19
CA GLN A 64 2.59 19.75 -8.32
C GLN A 64 2.50 18.43 -9.10
N THR A 65 1.51 18.34 -9.98
CA THR A 65 1.30 17.16 -10.84
C THR A 65 2.46 16.97 -11.83
N ALA A 66 2.93 18.04 -12.46
CA ALA A 66 4.07 18.00 -13.37
C ALA A 66 5.34 17.53 -12.64
N GLU A 67 5.55 18.00 -11.41
CA GLU A 67 6.67 17.56 -10.58
C GLU A 67 6.59 16.08 -10.21
N LEU A 68 5.42 15.59 -9.77
CA LEU A 68 5.25 14.16 -9.48
C LEU A 68 5.52 13.28 -10.72
N ARG A 69 5.06 13.72 -11.91
CA ARG A 69 5.35 13.03 -13.18
C ARG A 69 6.83 13.08 -13.55
N ARG A 70 7.51 14.20 -13.29
CA ARG A 70 8.97 14.32 -13.48
C ARG A 70 9.71 13.33 -12.59
N LEU A 71 9.34 13.27 -11.30
CA LEU A 71 9.92 12.34 -10.33
C LEU A 71 9.63 10.88 -10.68
N ALA A 72 8.44 10.56 -11.21
CA ALA A 72 8.10 9.21 -11.68
C ALA A 72 9.06 8.72 -12.77
N ARG A 73 9.43 9.58 -13.72
CA ARG A 73 10.41 9.24 -14.77
C ARG A 73 11.80 8.96 -14.19
N SER A 74 12.22 9.73 -13.19
CA SER A 74 13.48 9.48 -12.49
C SER A 74 13.45 8.16 -11.72
N GLU A 75 12.32 7.86 -11.05
CA GLU A 75 12.13 6.61 -10.31
C GLU A 75 12.18 5.38 -11.23
N ALA A 76 11.58 5.44 -12.42
CA ALA A 76 11.62 4.36 -13.41
C ALA A 76 13.06 4.02 -13.84
N ALA A 77 13.92 5.03 -14.04
CA ALA A 77 15.32 4.84 -14.38
C ALA A 77 16.09 4.11 -13.26
N TYR A 78 15.80 4.43 -11.99
CA TYR A 78 16.44 3.76 -10.85
C TYR A 78 15.94 2.33 -10.63
N ALA A 79 14.64 2.09 -10.81
CA ALA A 79 14.06 0.75 -10.69
C ALA A 79 14.60 -0.21 -11.75
N GLN A 80 14.91 0.27 -12.95
CA GLN A 80 15.57 -0.53 -14.00
C GLN A 80 17.01 -0.91 -13.61
N ALA A 81 17.78 0.03 -13.07
CA ALA A 81 19.16 -0.23 -12.63
C ALA A 81 19.25 -1.27 -11.48
N GLY A 82 18.25 -1.32 -10.60
CA GLY A 82 18.20 -2.28 -9.50
C GLY A 82 17.94 -3.74 -9.91
N ARG A 83 17.46 -3.98 -11.14
CA ARG A 83 17.14 -5.33 -11.64
C ARG A 83 18.35 -6.12 -12.19
N GLN A 84 19.54 -5.52 -12.23
CA GLN A 84 20.72 -6.08 -12.91
C GLN A 84 21.83 -6.57 -11.96
N VAL A 85 21.53 -6.81 -10.68
CA VAL A 85 22.56 -7.16 -9.68
C VAL A 85 22.67 -8.67 -9.46
N PHE A 86 23.90 -9.19 -9.51
CA PHE A 86 24.24 -10.62 -9.45
C PHE A 86 25.29 -10.90 -8.35
N GLY A 87 25.01 -10.52 -7.10
CA GLY A 87 25.93 -10.82 -5.98
C GLY A 87 25.51 -10.25 -4.62
N ARG A 88 25.99 -10.83 -3.51
CA ARG A 88 25.61 -10.47 -2.13
C ARG A 88 26.23 -9.15 -1.65
N ASP A 89 27.48 -8.89 -2.01
CA ASP A 89 28.15 -7.61 -1.67
C ASP A 89 27.63 -6.46 -2.55
N GLU A 90 27.38 -6.75 -3.82
CA GLU A 90 26.70 -5.83 -4.73
C GLU A 90 25.28 -5.51 -4.23
N ALA A 91 24.56 -6.47 -3.63
CA ALA A 91 23.25 -6.23 -3.04
C ALA A 91 23.32 -5.25 -1.86
N THR A 92 24.34 -5.31 -1.01
CA THR A 92 24.49 -4.36 0.11
C THR A 92 24.75 -2.94 -0.40
N ALA A 93 25.67 -2.77 -1.33
CA ALA A 93 25.95 -1.48 -1.95
C ALA A 93 24.73 -0.94 -2.73
N LEU A 94 24.01 -1.81 -3.43
CA LEU A 94 22.77 -1.47 -4.12
C LEU A 94 21.68 -1.03 -3.13
N ASN A 95 21.50 -1.76 -2.02
CA ASN A 95 20.50 -1.42 -1.00
C ASN A 95 20.78 -0.05 -0.39
N ALA A 96 22.04 0.27 -0.08
CA ALA A 96 22.44 1.59 0.39
C ALA A 96 22.14 2.69 -0.65
N LYS A 97 22.41 2.40 -1.94
CA LYS A 97 22.10 3.32 -3.04
C LYS A 97 20.59 3.52 -3.20
N ILE A 98 19.79 2.46 -3.14
CA ILE A 98 18.32 2.51 -3.19
C ILE A 98 17.80 3.35 -2.02
N ALA A 99 18.27 3.10 -0.80
CA ALA A 99 17.86 3.86 0.38
C ALA A 99 18.14 5.37 0.24
N ARG A 100 19.33 5.73 -0.26
CA ARG A 100 19.68 7.14 -0.55
C ARG A 100 18.75 7.76 -1.60
N LEU A 101 18.49 7.05 -2.69
CA LEU A 101 17.61 7.53 -3.77
C LEU A 101 16.17 7.68 -3.29
N SER A 102 15.69 6.75 -2.46
CA SER A 102 14.38 6.83 -1.82
C SER A 102 14.26 8.01 -0.87
N ALA A 103 15.30 8.30 -0.07
CA ALA A 103 15.35 9.48 0.79
C ALA A 103 15.32 10.79 -0.02
N GLU A 104 16.06 10.86 -1.13
CA GLU A 104 16.06 12.04 -2.00
C GLU A 104 14.71 12.21 -2.71
N LYS A 105 14.08 11.12 -3.17
CA LYS A 105 12.70 11.14 -3.68
C LYS A 105 11.76 11.70 -2.62
N ASP A 106 11.83 11.18 -1.40
CA ASP A 106 10.98 11.62 -0.29
C ASP A 106 11.12 13.12 -0.02
N ARG A 107 12.36 13.60 0.04
CA ARG A 107 12.68 15.03 0.21
C ARG A 107 12.05 15.88 -0.90
N LYS A 108 12.22 15.49 -2.17
CA LYS A 108 11.67 16.24 -3.31
C LYS A 108 10.14 16.26 -3.32
N VAL A 109 9.49 15.14 -2.99
CA VAL A 109 8.03 15.07 -2.91
C VAL A 109 7.51 15.91 -1.75
N ARG A 110 8.17 15.87 -0.59
CA ARG A 110 7.82 16.73 0.55
C ARG A 110 7.90 18.21 0.20
N LEU A 111 8.98 18.64 -0.46
CA LEU A 111 9.12 20.02 -0.92
C LEU A 111 8.06 20.41 -1.96
N SER A 112 7.74 19.51 -2.90
CA SER A 112 6.79 19.79 -3.98
C SER A 112 5.33 19.85 -3.49
N LEU A 113 4.97 18.98 -2.55
CA LEU A 113 3.61 18.90 -2.02
C LEU A 113 3.38 19.81 -0.81
N ALA A 114 4.45 20.25 -0.14
CA ALA A 114 4.42 21.10 1.03
C ALA A 114 3.40 20.59 2.07
N GLY A 115 2.39 21.39 2.42
CA GLY A 115 1.34 21.02 3.37
C GLY A 115 0.54 19.76 3.01
N LYS A 116 0.54 19.34 1.73
CA LYS A 116 -0.20 18.14 1.27
C LYS A 116 0.61 16.84 1.38
N TYR A 117 1.85 16.91 1.83
CA TYR A 117 2.74 15.74 1.87
C TYR A 117 2.21 14.65 2.82
N THR A 118 1.67 15.03 3.97
CA THR A 118 1.13 14.06 4.94
C THR A 118 -0.08 13.33 4.37
N ASP A 119 -1.02 14.07 3.76
CA ASP A 119 -2.21 13.50 3.11
C ASP A 119 -1.84 12.59 1.95
N PHE A 120 -0.82 12.99 1.18
CA PHE A 120 -0.24 12.16 0.14
C PHE A 120 0.29 10.82 0.69
N ARG A 121 1.03 10.83 1.80
CA ARG A 121 1.53 9.60 2.43
C ARG A 121 0.38 8.72 2.93
N GLY A 122 -0.66 9.32 3.50
CA GLY A 122 -1.87 8.61 3.91
C GLY A 122 -2.56 7.95 2.71
N TRP A 123 -2.79 8.72 1.64
CA TRP A 123 -3.42 8.25 0.41
C TRP A 123 -2.67 7.06 -0.20
N VAL A 124 -1.34 7.16 -0.30
CA VAL A 124 -0.49 6.10 -0.86
C VAL A 124 -0.59 4.82 -0.05
N LYS A 125 -0.57 4.89 1.29
CA LYS A 125 -0.71 3.72 2.15
C LYS A 125 -2.05 3.02 1.93
N THR A 126 -3.14 3.77 1.91
CA THR A 126 -4.48 3.24 1.69
C THR A 126 -4.63 2.61 0.31
N TRP A 127 -4.22 3.32 -0.74
CA TRP A 127 -4.23 2.81 -2.11
C TRP A 127 -3.41 1.52 -2.24
N TRP A 128 -2.20 1.49 -1.69
CA TRP A 128 -1.34 0.30 -1.76
C TRP A 128 -1.91 -0.90 -1.04
N SER A 129 -2.54 -0.68 0.12
CA SER A 129 -3.19 -1.74 0.89
C SER A 129 -4.32 -2.38 0.09
N ALA A 130 -5.10 -1.57 -0.65
CA ALA A 130 -6.12 -2.07 -1.56
C ALA A 130 -5.51 -2.85 -2.74
N GLN A 131 -4.40 -2.39 -3.31
CA GLN A 131 -3.71 -3.07 -4.42
C GLN A 131 -3.11 -4.42 -4.01
N VAL A 132 -2.46 -4.49 -2.84
CA VAL A 132 -1.88 -5.74 -2.32
C VAL A 132 -2.98 -6.70 -1.85
N GLY A 133 -4.05 -6.19 -1.25
CA GLY A 133 -5.21 -6.99 -0.85
C GLY A 133 -5.95 -7.61 -2.04
N ALA A 134 -6.07 -6.88 -3.16
CA ALA A 134 -6.71 -7.37 -4.38
C ALA A 134 -5.88 -8.39 -5.17
N ALA A 135 -4.59 -8.55 -4.85
CA ALA A 135 -3.69 -9.49 -5.51
C ALA A 135 -3.57 -10.86 -4.81
N ARG A 136 -4.30 -11.06 -3.70
CA ARG A 136 -4.39 -12.33 -2.96
C ARG A 136 -5.72 -13.00 -3.24
#